data_AF-A0A820S6C8-F1
#
_entry.id   AF-A0A820S6C8-F1
#
_cell.length_a   1.000
_cell.length_b   1.000
_cell.length_c   1.000
_cell.angle_alpha   90.00
_cell.angle_beta   90.00
_cell.angle_gamma   90.00
#
_symmetry.space_group_name_H-M   'P 1'
#
loop_
_entity.id
_entity.type
_entity.pdbx_description
1 polymer ?
#
loop_
_entity_poly.entity_id
_entity_poly.type
_entity_poly.pdbx_seq_one_letter_code
_entity_poly.pdbx_strand_id
1 'polypeptide(L)'
;MKIPQENVDVRTLIEVLSLFTELTTLKIHSLSLHEPTMLNSEELFILFSTEDTSKVTKVYLEIMNDIEDFNFLLKLCPYMKYFKVDSIKRIDFKFVLRYIFQKIKDDINDNLRLLCCPIPTTDDEII
;
A
#
# COMPACT_ATOMS: atom_id res chain seq x y z
N MET A 1 12.63 -1.41 -6.39
CA MET A 1 13.02 -2.76 -5.92
C MET A 1 11.81 -3.68 -6.04
N LYS A 2 11.98 -4.94 -6.44
CA LYS A 2 10.90 -5.95 -6.44
C LYS A 2 11.15 -6.89 -5.27
N ILE A 3 10.19 -7.03 -4.36
CA ILE A 3 10.26 -8.03 -3.28
C ILE A 3 9.55 -9.29 -3.81
N PRO A 4 10.25 -10.39 -4.08
CA PRO A 4 9.71 -11.55 -4.82
C PRO A 4 8.87 -12.51 -3.96
N GLN A 5 8.65 -12.21 -2.68
CA GLN A 5 7.84 -13.06 -1.81
C GLN A 5 6.35 -12.95 -2.16
N GLU A 6 5.67 -14.11 -2.20
CA GLU A 6 4.23 -14.23 -2.48
C GLU A 6 3.34 -13.54 -1.44
N ASN A 7 3.87 -13.23 -0.26
CA ASN A 7 3.21 -12.45 0.78
C ASN A 7 4.32 -11.80 1.60
N VAL A 8 4.42 -10.47 1.55
CA VAL A 8 5.43 -9.75 2.32
C VAL A 8 4.84 -9.43 3.69
N ASP A 9 5.53 -9.87 4.74
CA ASP A 9 5.22 -9.47 6.10
C ASP A 9 5.53 -7.97 6.30
N VAL A 10 4.68 -7.27 7.04
CA VAL A 10 4.81 -5.84 7.29
C VAL A 10 6.17 -5.47 7.89
N ARG A 11 6.71 -6.28 8.81
CA ARG A 11 7.99 -6.01 9.46
C ARG A 11 9.13 -6.06 8.45
N THR A 12 9.10 -7.07 7.59
CA THR A 12 10.07 -7.20 6.50
C THR A 12 10.02 -5.98 5.59
N LEU A 13 8.83 -5.46 5.30
CA LEU A 13 8.69 -4.29 4.46
C LEU A 13 9.24 -3.01 5.14
N ILE A 14 8.96 -2.81 6.42
CA ILE A 14 9.49 -1.69 7.21
C ILE A 14 11.02 -1.73 7.27
N GLU A 15 11.60 -2.91 7.54
CA GLU A 15 13.06 -3.11 7.56
C GLU A 15 13.70 -2.85 6.19
N VAL A 16 13.08 -3.31 5.11
CA VAL A 16 13.59 -3.03 3.76
C VAL A 16 13.59 -1.52 3.50
N LEU A 17 12.55 -0.79 3.88
CA LEU A 17 12.52 0.66 3.65
C LEU A 17 13.50 1.43 4.53
N SER A 18 13.77 0.97 5.76
CA SER A 18 14.78 1.59 6.62
C SER A 18 16.21 1.38 6.08
N LEU A 19 16.46 0.25 5.40
CA LEU A 19 17.75 -0.03 4.75
C LEU A 19 17.94 0.69 3.41
N PHE A 20 16.86 0.95 2.68
CA PHE A 20 16.91 1.55 1.34
C PHE A 20 16.26 2.93 1.33
N THR A 21 16.85 3.90 2.02
CA THR A 21 16.34 5.28 2.17
C THR A 21 16.19 6.05 0.86
N GLU A 22 16.97 5.70 -0.18
CA GLU A 22 16.88 6.31 -1.51
C GLU A 22 15.86 5.62 -2.45
N LEU A 23 15.11 4.64 -1.94
CA LEU A 23 14.12 3.93 -2.74
C LEU A 23 12.98 4.88 -3.13
N THR A 24 12.77 5.05 -4.44
CA THR A 24 11.67 5.87 -4.96
C THR A 24 10.47 5.06 -5.45
N THR A 25 10.68 3.75 -5.68
CA THR A 25 9.68 2.85 -6.25
C THR A 25 9.65 1.53 -5.50
N LEU A 26 8.47 1.19 -4.99
CA LEU A 26 8.18 -0.02 -4.25
C LEU A 26 7.23 -0.91 -5.05
N LYS A 27 7.62 -2.16 -5.28
CA LYS A 27 6.77 -3.17 -5.93
C LYS A 27 6.62 -4.38 -5.02
N ILE A 28 5.39 -4.66 -4.64
CA ILE A 28 4.97 -5.71 -3.70
C ILE A 28 3.98 -6.62 -4.41
N HIS A 29 4.10 -7.93 -4.20
CA HIS A 29 3.11 -8.88 -4.70
C HIS A 29 1.79 -8.74 -3.91
N SER A 30 1.84 -9.02 -2.62
CA SER A 30 0.75 -8.79 -1.66
C SER A 30 1.31 -8.52 -0.28
N LEU A 31 0.49 -7.91 0.58
CA LEU A 31 0.77 -7.74 1.99
C LEU A 31 0.06 -8.84 2.79
N SER A 32 0.76 -9.36 3.80
CA SER A 32 0.18 -10.23 4.82
C SER A 32 -0.10 -9.41 6.07
N LEU A 33 -1.18 -8.63 6.07
CA LEU A 33 -1.69 -8.03 7.30
C LEU A 33 -2.36 -9.11 8.14
N HIS A 34 -1.61 -9.69 9.08
CA HIS A 34 -2.20 -10.57 10.09
C HIS A 34 -2.92 -9.72 11.14
N GLU A 35 -4.26 -9.71 11.08
CA GLU A 35 -5.13 -9.01 12.06
C GLU A 35 -4.85 -7.49 12.14
N PRO A 36 -5.60 -6.67 12.92
CA PRO A 36 -5.18 -5.28 13.14
C PRO A 36 -3.74 -5.30 13.65
N THR A 37 -2.82 -4.88 12.79
CA THR A 37 -1.39 -5.12 12.98
C THR A 37 -0.95 -4.41 14.24
N MET A 38 -0.79 -5.16 15.32
CA MET A 38 -0.21 -4.65 16.56
C MET A 38 1.30 -4.56 16.35
N LEU A 39 1.71 -3.50 15.67
CA LEU A 39 3.10 -3.11 15.59
C LEU A 39 3.61 -2.88 17.01
N ASN A 40 4.74 -3.48 17.34
CA ASN A 40 5.38 -3.20 18.63
C ASN A 40 5.96 -1.77 18.63
N SER A 41 6.39 -1.28 19.79
CA SER A 41 6.90 0.09 19.94
C SER A 41 8.13 0.39 19.07
N GLU A 42 8.96 -0.62 18.79
CA GLU A 42 10.14 -0.49 17.93
C GLU A 42 9.73 -0.39 16.46
N GLU A 43 8.80 -1.22 16.01
CA GLU A 43 8.22 -1.17 14.67
C GLU A 43 7.48 0.14 14.41
N LEU A 44 6.73 0.64 15.40
CA LEU A 44 6.09 1.96 15.34
C LEU A 44 7.14 3.06 15.23
N PHE A 45 8.21 3.00 16.03
CA PHE A 45 9.29 3.97 15.98
C PHE A 45 9.98 3.98 14.61
N ILE A 46 10.26 2.81 14.03
CA ILE A 46 10.82 2.71 12.69
C ILE A 46 9.82 3.24 11.66
N LEU A 47 8.53 2.89 11.77
CA LEU A 47 7.48 3.39 10.89
C LEU A 47 7.44 4.92 10.87
N PHE A 48 7.40 5.56 12.05
CA PHE A 48 7.42 7.02 12.17
C PHE A 48 8.74 7.64 11.68
N SER A 49 9.87 6.97 11.90
CA SER A 49 11.17 7.43 11.38
C SER A 49 11.26 7.28 9.85
N THR A 50 10.59 6.28 9.28
CA THR A 50 10.49 6.07 7.84
C THR A 50 9.50 7.01 7.17
N GLU A 51 8.47 7.50 7.87
CA GLU A 51 7.56 8.52 7.32
C GLU A 51 8.33 9.78 6.87
N ASP A 52 9.29 10.25 7.68
CA ASP A 52 10.07 11.44 7.37
C ASP A 52 11.19 11.19 6.35
N THR A 53 11.64 9.95 6.17
CA THR A 53 12.82 9.62 5.36
C THR A 53 12.49 8.88 4.06
N SER A 54 11.27 8.34 3.93
CA SER A 54 10.84 7.60 2.74
C SER A 54 10.75 8.51 1.52
N LYS A 55 11.53 8.21 0.50
CA LYS A 55 11.45 8.87 -0.81
C LYS A 55 10.54 8.13 -1.79
N VAL A 56 9.79 7.15 -1.31
CA VAL A 56 8.92 6.32 -2.15
C VAL A 56 7.77 7.17 -2.66
N THR A 57 7.73 7.34 -3.97
CA THR A 57 6.70 8.12 -4.67
C THR A 57 5.81 7.25 -5.54
N LYS A 58 6.22 6.01 -5.81
CA LYS A 58 5.47 5.04 -6.64
C LYS A 58 5.36 3.72 -5.92
N VAL A 59 4.13 3.27 -5.73
CA VAL A 59 3.83 1.98 -5.12
C VAL A 59 3.00 1.15 -6.10
N TYR A 60 3.45 -0.09 -6.30
CA TYR A 60 2.80 -1.08 -7.14
C TYR A 60 2.48 -2.29 -6.26
N LEU A 61 1.21 -2.58 -6.10
CA LEU A 61 0.69 -3.74 -5.36
C LEU A 61 0.03 -4.70 -6.36
N GLU A 62 0.47 -5.94 -6.43
CA GLU A 62 -0.10 -6.89 -7.39
C GLU A 62 -1.50 -7.36 -6.94
N ILE A 63 -1.63 -7.68 -5.65
CA ILE A 63 -2.87 -8.16 -5.04
C ILE A 63 -3.13 -7.37 -3.75
N MET A 64 -4.29 -6.72 -3.71
CA MET A 64 -4.84 -6.08 -2.52
C MET A 64 -5.91 -6.97 -1.92
N ASN A 65 -5.71 -7.39 -0.67
CA ASN A 65 -6.59 -8.31 0.05
C ASN A 65 -7.59 -7.57 0.94
N ASP A 66 -7.20 -6.44 1.51
CA ASP A 66 -8.06 -5.59 2.36
C ASP A 66 -7.76 -4.10 2.10
N ILE A 67 -8.69 -3.21 2.48
CA ILE A 67 -8.51 -1.77 2.44
C ILE A 67 -7.38 -1.31 3.36
N GLU A 68 -7.10 -2.10 4.40
CA GLU A 68 -5.99 -1.84 5.31
C GLU A 68 -4.63 -1.96 4.64
N ASP A 69 -4.49 -2.73 3.56
CA ASP A 69 -3.26 -2.76 2.75
C ASP A 69 -2.95 -1.36 2.22
N PHE A 70 -3.96 -0.66 1.72
CA PHE A 70 -3.82 0.70 1.20
C PHE A 70 -3.55 1.70 2.32
N ASN A 71 -4.25 1.62 3.45
CA ASN A 71 -4.00 2.50 4.59
C ASN A 71 -2.58 2.34 5.14
N PHE A 72 -2.12 1.10 5.25
CA PHE A 72 -0.77 0.80 5.70
C PHE A 72 0.27 1.41 4.75
N LEU A 73 0.11 1.23 3.43
CA LEU A 73 1.02 1.80 2.44
C LEU A 73 1.00 3.33 2.41
N LEU A 74 -0.15 3.96 2.66
CA LEU A 74 -0.24 5.42 2.79
C LEU A 74 0.59 5.93 3.97
N LYS A 75 0.51 5.26 5.13
CA LYS A 75 1.32 5.60 6.31
C LYS A 75 2.80 5.36 6.06
N LEU A 76 3.14 4.22 5.46
CA LEU A 76 4.52 3.85 5.22
C LEU A 76 5.21 4.72 4.15
N CYS A 77 4.44 5.22 3.17
CA CYS A 77 4.91 6.03 2.06
C CYS A 77 4.10 7.34 1.97
N PRO A 78 4.29 8.29 2.90
CA PRO A 78 3.45 9.49 2.98
C PRO A 78 3.58 10.39 1.74
N TYR A 79 4.72 10.32 1.03
CA TYR A 79 4.96 11.05 -0.22
C TYR A 79 4.56 10.28 -1.48
N MET A 80 3.78 9.20 -1.35
CA MET A 80 3.30 8.41 -2.49
C MET A 80 2.47 9.28 -3.44
N LYS A 81 2.92 9.37 -4.70
CA LYS A 81 2.25 10.12 -5.78
C LYS A 81 1.48 9.23 -6.74
N TYR A 82 1.90 7.97 -6.83
CA TYR A 82 1.33 6.99 -7.74
C TYR A 82 1.08 5.71 -6.96
N PHE A 83 -0.18 5.26 -6.97
CA PHE A 83 -0.57 3.95 -6.47
C PHE A 83 -1.18 3.14 -7.62
N LYS A 84 -0.64 1.94 -7.83
CA LYS A 84 -1.22 0.97 -8.75
C LYS A 84 -1.52 -0.33 -8.02
N VAL A 85 -2.71 -0.85 -8.24
CA VAL A 85 -3.10 -2.21 -7.89
C VAL A 85 -3.46 -3.00 -9.15
N ASP A 86 -3.02 -4.26 -9.26
CA ASP A 86 -3.35 -5.13 -10.40
C ASP A 86 -4.62 -5.98 -10.12
N SER A 87 -4.86 -6.41 -8.88
CA SER A 87 -6.02 -7.20 -8.46
C SER A 87 -6.53 -6.80 -7.07
N ILE A 88 -7.84 -6.71 -6.90
CA ILE A 88 -8.50 -6.47 -5.59
C ILE A 88 -9.32 -7.72 -5.27
N LYS A 89 -8.97 -8.42 -4.19
CA LYS A 89 -9.64 -9.64 -3.75
C LYS A 89 -10.47 -9.34 -2.50
N ARG A 90 -11.61 -10.03 -2.36
CA ARG A 90 -12.42 -10.07 -1.13
C ARG A 90 -13.05 -8.73 -0.68
N ILE A 91 -12.98 -7.68 -1.52
CA ILE A 91 -13.58 -6.38 -1.26
C ILE A 91 -14.35 -5.90 -2.49
N ASP A 92 -15.48 -5.24 -2.28
CA ASP A 92 -16.21 -4.55 -3.33
C ASP A 92 -15.36 -3.43 -3.96
N PHE A 93 -15.17 -3.49 -5.28
CA PHE A 93 -14.36 -2.51 -6.02
C PHE A 93 -14.87 -1.07 -5.88
N LYS A 94 -16.20 -0.86 -5.89
CA LYS A 94 -16.81 0.48 -5.73
C LYS A 94 -16.55 1.01 -4.33
N PHE A 95 -16.57 0.13 -3.32
CA PHE A 95 -16.19 0.51 -1.96
C PHE A 95 -14.73 0.97 -1.91
N VAL A 96 -13.79 0.21 -2.50
CA VAL A 96 -12.37 0.59 -2.54
C VAL A 96 -12.16 1.94 -3.21
N LEU A 97 -12.76 2.18 -4.38
CA LEU A 97 -12.63 3.47 -5.07
C LEU A 97 -13.19 4.61 -4.24
N ARG A 98 -14.39 4.45 -3.67
CA ARG A 98 -15.00 5.48 -2.80
C ARG A 98 -14.11 5.78 -1.60
N TYR A 99 -13.55 4.75 -0.98
CA TYR A 99 -12.66 4.89 0.15
C TYR A 99 -11.39 5.67 -0.21
N ILE A 100 -10.73 5.30 -1.31
CA ILE A 100 -9.50 5.98 -1.77
C ILE A 100 -9.80 7.44 -2.10
N PHE A 101 -10.88 7.73 -2.82
CA PHE A 101 -11.27 9.12 -3.12
C PHE A 101 -11.61 9.93 -1.87
N GLN A 102 -12.29 9.32 -0.89
CA GLN A 102 -12.56 9.94 0.41
C GLN A 102 -11.24 10.27 1.13
N LYS A 103 -10.28 9.34 1.17
CA LYS A 103 -8.95 9.57 1.79
C LYS A 103 -8.15 10.69 1.13
N ILE A 104 -8.19 10.77 -0.21
CA ILE A 104 -7.55 11.86 -0.97
C ILE A 104 -8.24 13.19 -0.66
N LYS A 105 -9.57 13.20 -0.55
CA LYS A 105 -10.35 14.41 -0.27
C LYS A 105 -10.16 14.93 1.16
N ASP A 106 -10.00 14.03 2.13
CA ASP A 106 -9.89 14.36 3.55
C ASP A 106 -8.45 14.76 3.95
N ASP A 107 -7.60 15.18 3.00
CA ASP A 107 -6.20 15.64 3.16
C ASP A 107 -5.28 14.66 3.93
N ILE A 108 -5.61 13.35 3.95
CA ILE A 108 -4.72 12.35 4.57
C ILE A 108 -3.46 12.15 3.72
N ASN A 109 -3.52 12.42 2.41
CA ASN A 109 -2.35 12.39 1.53
C ASN A 109 -2.54 13.22 0.24
N ASP A 110 -2.21 14.51 0.31
CA ASP A 110 -2.23 15.44 -0.84
C ASP A 110 -1.27 15.05 -1.97
N ASN A 111 -0.34 14.12 -1.69
CA ASN A 111 0.66 13.72 -2.67
C ASN A 111 0.09 12.73 -3.69
N LEU A 112 -0.93 11.94 -3.35
CA LEU A 112 -1.47 10.91 -4.23
C LEU A 112 -2.21 11.55 -5.42
N ARG A 113 -1.55 11.58 -6.58
CA ARG A 113 -2.05 12.23 -7.80
C ARG A 113 -2.58 11.26 -8.83
N LEU A 114 -2.14 10.01 -8.78
CA LEU A 114 -2.50 9.03 -9.80
C LEU A 114 -2.80 7.67 -9.18
N LEU A 115 -3.98 7.17 -9.53
CA LEU A 115 -4.52 5.89 -9.08
C LEU A 115 -4.77 5.00 -10.30
N CYS A 116 -4.17 3.82 -10.31
CA CYS A 116 -4.42 2.78 -11.31
C CYS A 116 -5.00 1.55 -10.62
N CYS A 117 -6.26 1.23 -10.91
CA CYS A 117 -6.93 0.04 -10.38
C CYS A 117 -7.50 -0.80 -11.53
N PRO A 118 -7.64 -2.12 -11.38
CA PRO A 118 -8.32 -2.94 -12.36
C PRO A 118 -9.79 -2.56 -12.37
N ILE A 119 -10.36 -2.23 -13.52
CA ILE A 119 -11.81 -2.09 -13.65
C ILE A 119 -12.35 -3.50 -13.83
N PRO A 120 -13.17 -4.03 -12.90
CA PRO A 120 -13.78 -5.33 -13.10
C PRO A 120 -14.62 -5.27 -14.37
N THR A 121 -14.30 -6.13 -15.32
CA THR A 121 -15.08 -6.27 -16.54
C THR A 121 -16.15 -7.34 -16.31
N THR A 122 -17.23 -7.30 -17.09
CA THR A 122 -18.39 -8.19 -16.90
C THR A 122 -18.04 -9.68 -17.02
N ASP A 123 -16.87 -10.01 -17.59
CA ASP A 123 -16.35 -11.37 -17.70
C ASP A 123 -15.68 -11.88 -16.41
N ASP A 124 -15.32 -10.99 -15.48
CA ASP A 124 -14.66 -11.34 -14.21
C ASP A 124 -15.65 -11.79 -13.11
N GLU A 125 -16.97 -11.60 -13.33
CA GLU A 125 -18.05 -12.03 -12.42
C GLU A 125 -18.58 -13.44 -12.75
N ILE A 126 -18.05 -14.11 -13.79
CA ILE A 126 -18.45 -15.45 -14.22
C ILE A 126 -17.34 -16.45 -13.85
N ILE A 127 -17.17 -16.78 -12.57
CA ILE A 127 -16.41 -17.95 -12.10
C ILE A 127 -17.19 -18.65 -11.00
#